data_AF-A0A0A0B1H3-F1
#
_entry.id   AF-A0A0A0B1H3-F1
#
_cell.length_a   1.000
_cell.length_b   1.000
_cell.length_c   1.000
_cell.angle_alpha   90.00
_cell.angle_beta   90.00
_cell.angle_gamma   90.00
#
_symmetry.space_group_name_H-M   'P 1'
#
loop_
_entity.id
_entity.type
_entity.pdbx_description
1 polymer ?
#
loop_
_entity_poly.entity_id
_entity_poly.type
_entity_poly.pdbx_seq_one_letter_code
_entity_poly.pdbx_strand_id
1 'polypeptide(L)'
;GCVLCSEDNGCITCHHRLFLLIWRDGIRQYGMCVHTCPPGYFGVRGLEVNRCTKCRSPSCESCFSRDFCMKCKDKFYLHKGQCFRQCPPSTAVQPGTRECQEMCEPGPWSEWSACTACGCKWGLETRVREVTGATKEEGTICPALLETRRCRMRKHCPGGEH
;
A
#
# COMPACT_ATOMS: atom_id res chain seq x y z
N GLY A 1 -12.83 -31.09 18.68
CA GLY A 1 -12.17 -29.77 18.54
C GLY A 1 -12.38 -28.89 19.76
N CYS A 2 -13.63 -28.81 20.23
CA CYS A 2 -13.99 -28.35 21.58
C CYS A 2 -13.47 -29.33 22.65
N VAL A 3 -12.93 -28.80 23.75
CA VAL A 3 -12.54 -29.54 24.97
C VAL A 3 -13.63 -29.39 26.04
N LEU A 4 -14.12 -28.16 26.23
CA LEU A 4 -15.20 -27.85 27.18
C LEU A 4 -16.35 -27.17 26.44
N CYS A 5 -17.55 -27.74 26.56
CA CYS A 5 -18.75 -27.31 25.84
C CYS A 5 -19.93 -27.15 26.83
N SER A 6 -20.85 -26.25 26.51
CA SER A 6 -22.08 -25.95 27.23
C SER A 6 -23.24 -25.89 26.24
N GLU A 7 -24.45 -26.32 26.65
CA GLU A 7 -25.63 -26.30 25.76
C GLU A 7 -25.97 -24.89 25.28
N ASP A 8 -25.92 -23.89 26.17
CA ASP A 8 -26.29 -22.52 25.83
C ASP A 8 -25.17 -21.75 25.12
N ASN A 9 -23.92 -21.97 25.52
CA ASN A 9 -22.77 -21.17 25.09
C ASN A 9 -21.92 -21.86 24.02
N GLY A 10 -22.27 -23.08 23.59
CA GLY A 10 -21.44 -23.87 22.69
C GLY A 10 -20.07 -24.17 23.30
N CYS A 11 -19.01 -24.05 22.50
CA CYS A 11 -17.66 -24.31 22.98
C CYS A 11 -17.12 -23.17 23.86
N ILE A 12 -16.63 -23.52 25.05
CA ILE A 12 -15.97 -22.61 25.99
C ILE A 12 -14.45 -22.67 25.83
N THR A 13 -13.90 -23.88 25.67
CA THR A 13 -12.45 -24.09 25.54
C THR A 13 -12.13 -24.96 24.34
N CYS A 14 -11.25 -24.46 23.48
CA CYS A 14 -10.77 -25.18 22.31
C CYS A 14 -9.45 -25.91 22.57
N HIS A 15 -9.16 -26.92 21.76
CA HIS A 15 -7.83 -27.50 21.72
C HIS A 15 -6.76 -26.43 21.39
N HIS A 16 -5.55 -26.53 21.96
CA HIS A 16 -4.49 -25.51 21.89
C HIS A 16 -4.04 -25.11 20.46
N ARG A 17 -4.39 -25.89 19.44
CA ARG A 17 -4.10 -25.60 18.02
C ARG A 17 -5.21 -24.83 17.29
N LEU A 18 -6.38 -24.70 17.92
CA LEU A 18 -7.56 -24.06 17.35
C LEU A 18 -7.78 -22.69 17.99
N PHE A 19 -8.58 -21.86 17.33
CA PHE A 19 -9.02 -20.57 17.83
C PHE A 19 -10.50 -20.62 18.21
N LEU A 20 -10.83 -20.08 19.37
CA LEU A 20 -12.19 -19.84 19.80
C LEU A 20 -12.77 -18.63 19.08
N LEU A 21 -13.83 -18.85 18.30
CA LEU A 21 -14.64 -17.82 17.66
C LEU A 21 -15.96 -17.71 18.42
N ILE A 22 -16.32 -16.49 18.84
CA ILE A 22 -17.66 -16.22 19.38
C ILE A 22 -18.56 -15.78 18.23
N TRP A 23 -19.54 -16.62 17.89
CA TRP A 23 -20.53 -16.33 16.87
C TRP A 23 -21.78 -15.71 17.49
N ARG A 24 -22.43 -14.79 16.76
CA ARG A 24 -23.61 -14.05 17.20
C ARG A 24 -24.78 -14.35 16.28
N ASP A 25 -25.86 -14.87 16.87
CA ASP A 25 -27.14 -15.11 16.19
C ASP A 25 -28.28 -14.40 16.92
N GLY A 26 -28.67 -13.23 16.42
CA GLY A 26 -29.57 -12.35 17.17
C GLY A 26 -29.02 -12.02 18.57
N ILE A 27 -29.70 -12.51 19.61
CA ILE A 27 -29.29 -12.35 21.02
C ILE A 27 -28.36 -13.46 21.53
N ARG A 28 -28.27 -14.59 20.82
CA ARG A 28 -27.48 -15.75 21.24
C ARG A 28 -26.02 -15.54 20.88
N GLN A 29 -25.14 -15.98 21.78
CA GLN A 29 -23.71 -16.05 21.55
C GLN A 29 -23.24 -17.45 21.87
N TYR A 30 -22.55 -18.08 20.93
CA TYR A 30 -21.98 -19.40 21.16
C TYR A 30 -20.57 -19.50 20.58
N GLY A 31 -19.72 -20.24 21.26
CA GLY A 31 -18.35 -20.45 20.86
C GLY A 31 -18.20 -21.61 19.89
N MET A 32 -17.29 -21.44 18.92
CA MET A 32 -16.90 -22.45 17.94
C MET A 32 -15.38 -22.51 17.84
N CYS A 33 -14.81 -23.70 17.65
CA CYS A 33 -13.38 -23.85 17.41
C CYS A 33 -13.08 -23.93 15.92
N VAL A 34 -12.21 -23.04 15.43
CA VAL A 34 -11.80 -22.99 14.04
C VAL A 34 -10.27 -23.09 13.90
N HIS A 35 -9.79 -23.63 12.79
CA HIS A 35 -8.36 -23.66 12.48
C HIS A 35 -7.83 -22.28 12.08
N THR A 36 -8.64 -21.52 11.33
CA THR A 36 -8.33 -20.18 10.83
C THR A 36 -9.49 -19.26 11.11
N CYS A 37 -9.21 -18.05 11.60
CA CYS A 37 -10.26 -17.06 11.84
C CYS A 37 -10.90 -16.61 10.52
N PRO A 38 -12.23 -16.41 10.49
CA PRO A 38 -12.94 -16.00 9.28
C PRO A 38 -12.59 -14.55 8.85
N PRO A 39 -12.92 -14.14 7.62
CA PRO A 39 -12.75 -12.75 7.18
C PRO A 39 -13.35 -11.74 8.17
N GLY A 40 -12.66 -10.62 8.37
CA GLY A 40 -13.00 -9.62 9.39
C GLY A 40 -12.57 -9.98 10.81
N TYR A 41 -11.86 -11.10 11.01
CA TYR A 41 -11.26 -11.49 12.29
C TYR A 41 -9.78 -11.84 12.11
N PHE A 42 -9.00 -11.63 13.17
CA PHE A 42 -7.60 -12.05 13.27
C PHE A 42 -7.40 -12.95 14.49
N GLY A 43 -6.47 -13.89 14.38
CA GLY A 43 -6.17 -14.83 15.47
C GLY A 43 -5.23 -14.21 16.49
N VAL A 44 -5.59 -14.27 17.77
CA VAL A 44 -4.73 -13.90 18.89
C VAL A 44 -4.40 -15.17 19.67
N ARG A 45 -3.11 -15.46 19.83
CA ARG A 45 -2.65 -16.55 20.70
C ARG A 45 -2.49 -16.02 22.11
N GLY A 46 -3.38 -16.47 23.00
CA GLY A 46 -3.32 -16.14 24.42
C GLY A 46 -2.61 -17.23 25.22
N LEU A 47 -2.28 -16.92 26.48
CA LEU A 47 -1.71 -17.89 27.42
C LEU A 47 -2.66 -19.07 27.69
N GLU A 48 -3.96 -18.80 27.77
CA GLU A 48 -4.98 -19.81 28.10
C GLU A 48 -5.77 -20.27 26.88
N VAL A 49 -6.21 -19.31 26.04
CA VAL A 49 -7.10 -19.59 24.91
C VAL A 49 -6.71 -18.74 23.72
N ASN A 50 -6.49 -19.39 22.57
CA ASN A 50 -6.39 -18.71 21.28
C ASN A 50 -7.78 -18.26 20.85
N ARG A 51 -7.93 -17.01 20.41
CA ARG A 51 -9.24 -16.44 20.10
C ARG A 51 -9.24 -15.68 18.78
N CYS A 52 -10.37 -15.71 18.08
CA CYS A 52 -10.61 -14.85 16.93
C CYS A 52 -11.14 -13.50 17.41
N THR A 53 -10.41 -12.44 17.11
CA THR A 53 -10.78 -11.06 17.47
C THR A 53 -11.21 -10.32 16.22
N LYS A 54 -12.32 -9.59 16.29
CA LYS A 54 -12.82 -8.81 15.14
C LYS A 54 -11.86 -7.65 14.81
N CYS A 55 -11.64 -7.39 13.53
CA CYS A 55 -10.94 -6.20 13.05
C CYS A 55 -11.68 -4.93 13.51
N ARG A 56 -10.96 -3.85 13.83
CA ARG A 56 -11.61 -2.59 14.24
C ARG A 56 -12.33 -1.91 13.09
N SER A 57 -11.68 -1.82 11.93
CA SER A 57 -12.22 -1.08 10.80
C SER A 57 -13.30 -1.88 10.06
N PRO A 58 -14.50 -1.33 9.84
CA PRO A 58 -15.55 -1.98 9.05
C PRO A 58 -15.21 -2.03 7.56
N SER A 59 -14.25 -1.22 7.09
CA SER A 59 -13.76 -1.19 5.71
C SER A 59 -12.64 -2.19 5.46
N CYS A 60 -12.21 -2.93 6.49
CA CYS A 60 -11.18 -3.95 6.39
C CYS A 60 -11.80 -5.33 6.11
N GLU A 61 -11.22 -6.06 5.15
CA GLU A 61 -11.57 -7.45 4.83
C GLU A 61 -10.75 -8.43 5.67
N SER A 62 -9.44 -8.20 5.80
CA SER A 62 -8.56 -8.98 6.66
C SER A 62 -7.55 -8.08 7.36
N CYS A 63 -7.33 -8.31 8.66
CA CYS A 63 -6.41 -7.54 9.48
C CYS A 63 -5.36 -8.44 10.12
N PHE A 64 -4.16 -7.90 10.32
CA PHE A 64 -3.07 -8.54 11.05
C PHE A 64 -3.28 -8.38 12.56
N SER A 65 -3.66 -7.18 12.97
CA SER A 65 -3.97 -6.82 14.35
C SER A 65 -5.28 -6.07 14.41
N ARG A 66 -5.71 -5.66 15.61
CA ARG A 66 -6.94 -4.88 15.80
C ARG A 66 -6.96 -3.62 14.93
N ASP A 67 -5.80 -2.98 14.78
CA ASP A 67 -5.64 -1.65 14.18
C ASP A 67 -4.86 -1.65 12.86
N PHE A 68 -4.32 -2.81 12.47
CA PHE A 68 -3.55 -2.96 11.24
C PHE A 68 -4.28 -3.86 10.24
N CYS A 69 -4.90 -3.26 9.24
CA CYS A 69 -5.52 -3.94 8.12
C CYS A 69 -4.46 -4.41 7.10
N MET A 70 -4.63 -5.63 6.59
CA MET A 70 -3.78 -6.17 5.51
C MET A 70 -4.49 -6.09 4.15
N LYS A 71 -5.82 -6.16 4.14
CA LYS A 71 -6.61 -6.09 2.92
C LYS A 71 -7.89 -5.31 3.15
N CYS A 72 -8.08 -4.25 2.38
CA CYS A 72 -9.28 -3.45 2.40
C CYS A 72 -10.39 -4.08 1.53
N LYS A 73 -11.64 -3.82 1.89
CA LYS A 73 -12.80 -4.16 1.07
C LYS A 73 -12.79 -3.40 -0.26
N ASP A 74 -13.60 -3.83 -1.20
CA ASP A 74 -13.76 -3.16 -2.49
C ASP A 74 -14.08 -1.67 -2.33
N LYS A 75 -13.52 -0.85 -3.22
CA LYS A 75 -13.63 0.63 -3.24
C LYS A 75 -12.88 1.35 -2.11
N PHE A 76 -12.08 0.64 -1.32
CA PHE A 76 -11.15 1.22 -0.36
C PHE A 76 -9.70 0.93 -0.76
N TYR A 77 -8.82 1.87 -0.41
CA TYR A 77 -7.38 1.80 -0.64
C TYR A 77 -6.67 1.63 0.69
N LEU A 78 -5.67 0.75 0.71
CA LEU A 78 -4.85 0.49 1.89
C LEU A 78 -3.73 1.52 1.98
N HIS A 79 -3.57 2.14 3.16
CA HIS A 79 -2.44 3.01 3.46
C HIS A 79 -2.04 2.82 4.92
N LYS A 80 -0.78 2.41 5.17
CA LYS A 80 -0.21 2.22 6.52
C LYS A 80 -1.12 1.41 7.47
N GLY A 81 -1.73 0.34 6.97
CA GLY A 81 -2.63 -0.52 7.75
C GLY A 81 -4.06 0.01 7.92
N GLN A 82 -4.42 1.11 7.26
CA GLN A 82 -5.76 1.70 7.32
C GLN A 82 -6.42 1.74 5.94
N CYS A 83 -7.75 1.75 5.91
CA CYS A 83 -8.53 1.72 4.68
C CYS A 83 -9.26 3.05 4.45
N PHE A 84 -9.02 3.67 3.30
CA PHE A 84 -9.60 4.97 2.93
C PHE A 84 -10.37 4.88 1.61
N ARG A 85 -11.39 5.74 1.42
CA ARG A 85 -12.15 5.78 0.14
C ARG A 85 -11.37 6.45 -0.99
N GLN A 86 -10.42 7.32 -0.64
CA GLN A 86 -9.48 8.01 -1.51
C GLN A 86 -8.14 8.05 -0.79
N CYS A 87 -7.04 8.09 -1.55
CA CYS A 87 -5.72 8.19 -0.95
C CYS A 87 -5.53 9.53 -0.22
N PRO A 88 -4.87 9.53 0.95
CA PRO A 88 -4.49 10.75 1.65
C PRO A 88 -3.68 11.73 0.78
N PRO A 89 -3.60 13.03 1.15
CA PRO A 89 -2.67 13.96 0.52
C PRO A 89 -1.24 13.40 0.49
N SER A 90 -0.43 13.84 -0.48
CA SER A 90 0.93 13.33 -0.78
C SER A 90 1.01 11.85 -1.18
N THR A 91 -0.12 11.14 -1.34
CA THR A 91 -0.11 9.74 -1.80
C THR A 91 -0.94 9.55 -3.06
N ALA A 92 -0.58 8.53 -3.86
CA ALA A 92 -1.29 8.14 -5.05
C ALA A 92 -1.57 6.64 -5.05
N VAL A 93 -2.63 6.26 -5.76
CA VAL A 93 -2.95 4.84 -6.00
C VAL A 93 -1.86 4.23 -6.86
N GLN A 94 -1.27 3.15 -6.39
CA GLN A 94 -0.27 2.43 -7.17
C GLN A 94 -0.94 1.65 -8.33
N PRO A 95 -0.39 1.71 -9.56
CA PRO A 95 -0.94 0.98 -10.70
C PRO A 95 -0.92 -0.53 -10.45
N GLY A 96 -2.08 -1.19 -10.56
CA GLY A 96 -2.21 -2.64 -10.42
C GLY A 96 -2.44 -3.13 -8.98
N THR A 97 -2.32 -2.27 -7.97
CA THR A 97 -2.64 -2.58 -6.57
C THR A 97 -3.68 -1.59 -6.04
N ARG A 98 -4.36 -1.93 -4.93
CA ARG A 98 -5.34 -1.04 -4.26
C ARG A 98 -4.71 -0.39 -3.04
N GLU A 99 -3.49 0.11 -3.21
CA GLU A 99 -2.66 0.64 -2.14
C GLU A 99 -2.26 2.08 -2.46
N CYS A 100 -2.21 2.91 -1.42
CA CYS A 100 -1.76 4.29 -1.51
C CYS A 100 -0.28 4.36 -1.15
N GLN A 101 0.53 4.72 -2.14
CA GLN A 101 1.95 4.93 -1.99
C GLN A 101 2.27 6.41 -1.85
N GLU A 102 3.29 6.74 -1.07
CA GLU A 102 3.85 8.09 -1.04
C GLU A 102 4.30 8.53 -2.44
N MET A 103 3.97 9.78 -2.79
CA MET A 103 4.48 10.44 -3.97
C MET A 103 5.74 11.22 -3.62
N CYS A 104 6.69 11.24 -4.55
CA CYS A 104 7.87 12.07 -4.43
C CYS A 104 7.54 13.53 -4.71
N GLU A 105 8.06 14.46 -3.91
CA GLU A 105 8.06 15.87 -4.26
C GLU A 105 9.24 16.16 -5.20
N PRO A 106 8.99 16.49 -6.48
CA PRO A 106 10.07 16.86 -7.38
C PRO A 106 10.66 18.21 -6.97
N GLY A 107 11.98 18.26 -6.89
CA GLY A 107 12.74 19.49 -6.75
C GLY A 107 12.69 20.35 -8.02
N PRO A 108 13.35 21.52 -7.99
CA PRO A 108 13.42 22.41 -9.14
C PRO A 108 14.13 21.73 -10.32
N TRP A 109 13.70 22.07 -11.53
CA TRP A 109 14.39 21.67 -12.75
C TRP A 109 15.75 22.35 -12.87
N SER A 110 16.75 21.61 -13.35
CA SER A 110 18.00 22.18 -13.83
C SER A 110 17.76 23.08 -15.05
N GLU A 111 18.77 23.89 -15.37
CA GLU A 111 18.87 24.52 -16.68
C GLU A 111 18.89 23.45 -17.79
N TRP A 112 18.43 23.85 -18.99
CA TRP A 112 18.47 22.99 -20.17
C TRP A 112 19.92 22.75 -20.61
N SER A 113 20.23 21.50 -20.97
CA SER A 113 21.50 21.14 -21.58
C SER A 113 21.67 21.86 -22.92
N ALA A 114 22.91 21.94 -23.39
CA ALA A 114 23.17 22.35 -24.77
C ALA A 114 22.39 21.45 -25.75
N CYS A 115 21.89 22.07 -26.83
CA CYS A 115 21.17 21.35 -27.87
C CYS A 115 22.11 20.41 -28.63
N THR A 116 21.88 19.10 -28.54
CA THR A 116 22.70 18.06 -29.17
C THR A 116 22.06 17.58 -30.47
N ALA A 117 22.59 18.03 -31.62
CA ALA A 117 22.47 17.42 -32.96
C ALA A 117 23.25 18.26 -33.99
N CYS A 118 24.38 17.75 -34.51
CA CYS A 118 25.15 18.48 -35.52
C CYS A 118 24.62 18.21 -36.95
N GLY A 119 24.59 19.23 -37.83
CA GLY A 119 24.17 19.09 -39.23
C GLY A 119 22.66 19.13 -39.51
N CYS A 120 21.81 19.17 -38.48
CA CYS A 120 20.36 19.25 -38.61
C CYS A 120 19.79 20.62 -38.19
N LYS A 121 18.59 20.99 -38.67
CA LYS A 121 17.89 22.22 -38.23
C LYS A 121 17.37 22.12 -36.79
N TRP A 122 17.25 20.91 -36.26
CA TRP A 122 16.69 20.60 -34.96
C TRP A 122 17.64 19.67 -34.20
N GLY A 123 17.71 19.84 -32.89
CA GLY A 123 18.40 18.93 -31.98
C GLY A 123 17.55 18.64 -30.75
N LEU A 124 18.15 17.98 -29.78
CA LEU A 124 17.52 17.65 -28.50
C LEU A 124 18.25 18.33 -27.36
N GLU A 125 17.50 18.84 -26.40
CA GLU A 125 18.01 19.32 -25.13
C GLU A 125 17.30 18.55 -24.02
N THR A 126 18.03 18.35 -22.93
CA THR A 126 17.56 17.60 -21.77
C THR A 126 17.71 18.45 -20.53
N ARG A 127 16.80 18.28 -19.58
CA ARG A 127 16.95 18.83 -18.23
C ARG A 127 16.61 17.76 -17.21
N VAL A 128 17.23 17.85 -16.05
CA VAL A 128 17.06 16.91 -14.95
C VAL A 128 16.54 17.63 -13.73
N ARG A 129 15.81 16.92 -12.88
CA ARG A 129 15.45 17.39 -11.54
C ARG A 129 15.64 16.27 -10.55
N GLU A 130 16.01 16.62 -9.34
CA GLU A 130 16.14 15.68 -8.25
C GLU A 130 14.86 15.66 -7.41
N VAL A 131 14.67 14.63 -6.60
CA VAL A 131 13.58 14.57 -5.62
C VAL A 131 14.06 15.25 -4.35
N THR A 132 13.33 16.26 -3.87
CA THR A 132 13.65 16.90 -2.60
C THR A 132 13.13 16.02 -1.45
N GLY A 133 14.04 15.63 -0.55
CA GLY A 133 13.66 15.08 0.77
C GLY A 133 13.21 13.62 0.84
N ALA A 134 13.25 12.84 -0.25
CA ALA A 134 12.88 11.42 -0.16
C ALA A 134 14.09 10.53 0.17
N THR A 135 14.03 9.83 1.30
CA THR A 135 14.67 8.50 1.40
C THR A 135 14.03 7.63 0.33
N LYS A 136 14.84 7.07 -0.57
CA LYS A 136 14.39 6.19 -1.65
C LYS A 136 13.87 4.88 -1.06
N GLU A 137 12.69 4.90 -0.45
CA GLU A 137 12.00 3.70 -0.01
C GLU A 137 11.50 2.92 -1.22
N GLU A 138 11.46 1.60 -1.09
CA GLU A 138 10.99 0.73 -2.15
C GLU A 138 9.50 1.01 -2.43
N GLY A 139 9.24 1.51 -3.64
CA GLY A 139 7.90 1.66 -4.20
C GLY A 139 7.42 3.10 -4.42
N THR A 140 8.15 4.14 -4.01
CA THR A 140 7.71 5.54 -4.18
C THR A 140 7.43 5.88 -5.65
N ILE A 141 6.27 6.48 -5.92
CA ILE A 141 5.89 6.91 -7.27
C ILE A 141 6.43 8.33 -7.46
N CYS A 142 7.54 8.46 -8.17
CA CYS A 142 8.08 9.76 -8.51
C CYS A 142 7.61 10.22 -9.90
N PRO A 143 7.29 11.51 -10.09
CA PRO A 143 7.12 12.07 -11.42
C PRO A 143 8.44 12.05 -12.19
N ALA A 144 8.38 12.18 -13.53
CA ALA A 144 9.55 12.10 -14.39
C ALA A 144 10.68 13.05 -13.95
N LEU A 145 11.88 12.51 -13.77
CA LEU A 145 13.09 13.24 -13.33
C LEU A 145 13.94 13.74 -14.50
N LEU A 146 13.65 13.27 -15.71
CA LEU A 146 14.30 13.65 -16.95
C LEU A 146 13.23 14.14 -17.92
N GLU A 147 13.48 15.28 -18.54
CA GLU A 147 12.66 15.80 -19.62
C GLU A 147 13.51 16.11 -20.85
N THR A 148 13.01 15.71 -22.02
CA THR A 148 13.69 15.90 -23.31
C THR A 148 12.79 16.71 -24.22
N ARG A 149 13.35 17.76 -24.83
CA ARG A 149 12.64 18.65 -25.75
C ARG A 149 13.43 18.84 -27.05
N ARG A 150 12.71 19.16 -28.13
CA ARG A 150 13.31 19.61 -29.40
C ARG A 150 13.73 21.07 -29.30
N CYS A 151 14.98 21.34 -29.65
CA CYS A 151 15.55 22.68 -29.71
C CYS A 151 16.00 23.01 -31.13
N ARG A 152 16.00 24.30 -31.46
CA ARG A 152 16.40 24.77 -32.79
C ARG A 152 17.92 24.94 -32.80
N MET A 153 18.59 24.24 -33.70
CA MET A 153 20.06 24.30 -33.80
C MET A 153 20.51 25.53 -34.59
N ARG A 154 21.58 26.16 -34.10
CA ARG A 154 22.41 26.99 -34.96
C ARG A 154 23.19 26.04 -35.89
N LYS A 155 23.28 26.37 -37.18
CA LYS A 155 23.94 25.53 -38.20
C LYS A 155 25.43 25.26 -37.94
N HIS A 156 26.03 25.92 -36.95
CA HIS A 156 27.46 25.88 -36.70
C HIS A 156 27.75 25.00 -35.48
N CYS A 157 28.50 23.92 -35.69
CA CYS A 157 28.87 22.98 -34.65
C CYS A 157 30.22 23.41 -34.04
N PRO A 158 30.34 23.51 -32.71
CA PRO A 158 31.63 23.72 -32.06
C PRO A 158 32.39 22.38 -32.07
N GLY A 159 33.40 22.26 -32.92
CA GLY A 159 34.22 21.05 -33.05
C GLY A 159 34.50 20.58 -34.48
N GLY A 160 34.33 21.41 -35.50
CA GLY A 160 34.99 21.22 -36.79
C GLY A 160 36.34 21.92 -36.77
N GLU A 161 37.38 21.26 -36.24
CA GLU A 161 38.75 21.66 -36.55
C GLU A 161 38.97 21.52 -38.06
N HIS A 162 39.73 22.48 -38.61
CA HIS A 162 40.05 22.65 -40.03
C HIS A 162 40.54 21.39 -40.74
#